data_AF-A0A1B6K5D0-F1
#
_entry.id   AF-A0A1B6K5D0-F1
#
_cell.length_a   1.000
_cell.length_b   1.000
_cell.length_c   1.000
_cell.angle_alpha   90.00
_cell.angle_beta   90.00
_cell.angle_gamma   90.00
#
_symmetry.space_group_name_H-M   'P 1'
#
loop_
_entity.id
_entity.type
_entity.pdbx_description
1 polymer ?
#
loop_
_entity_poly.entity_id
_entity_poly.type
_entity_poly.pdbx_seq_one_letter_code
_entity_poly.pdbx_strand_id
1 'polypeptide(L)'
;DLKELISRSVMISVVILYCLIFKMSSARLNSLCLPLVDRSLKDDFCNQPLFVKFGPMTPNSKKIDNICHTYFPLPDDPNTFQLYVSRVFCDGSHDVMSQLVTQMELGITRKANAYCTVNEFIFGYAVCDTYLVYREGVFGSCTDGSIKTNVYGVSEDCRPIGLSCLTKLDEILAENGFLPQEFYVYPMDLPNRCV
;
A
#
# COMPACT_ATOMS: atom_id res chain seq x y z
N ASP A 1 35.10 -9.53 48.61
CA ASP A 1 34.52 -9.75 47.25
C ASP A 1 33.98 -8.49 46.57
N LEU A 2 34.84 -7.51 46.29
CA LEU A 2 34.46 -6.32 45.50
C LEU A 2 34.54 -6.59 43.98
N LYS A 3 35.47 -7.47 43.57
CA LYS A 3 35.69 -7.85 42.16
C LYS A 3 34.51 -8.61 41.56
N GLU A 4 33.85 -9.45 42.35
CA GLU A 4 32.70 -10.25 41.89
C GLU A 4 31.44 -9.38 41.69
N LEU A 5 31.25 -8.37 42.53
CA LEU A 5 30.16 -7.40 42.42
C LEU A 5 30.28 -6.50 41.18
N ILE A 6 31.52 -6.08 40.86
CA ILE A 6 31.82 -5.28 39.66
C ILE A 6 31.61 -6.12 38.40
N SER A 7 32.06 -7.39 38.40
CA SER A 7 31.88 -8.31 37.27
C SER A 7 30.41 -8.57 36.93
N ARG A 8 29.56 -8.78 37.96
CA ARG A 8 28.12 -8.96 37.77
C ARG A 8 27.43 -7.70 37.25
N SER A 9 27.82 -6.53 37.74
CA SER A 9 27.24 -5.25 37.30
C SER A 9 27.59 -4.93 35.84
N VAL A 10 28.81 -5.26 35.41
CA VAL A 10 29.23 -5.12 34.01
C VAL A 10 28.48 -6.10 33.11
N MET A 11 28.35 -7.37 33.51
CA MET A 11 27.59 -8.38 32.76
C MET A 11 26.11 -8.00 32.58
N ILE A 12 25.46 -7.51 33.64
CA ILE A 12 24.06 -7.05 33.57
C ILE A 12 23.93 -5.84 32.64
N SER A 13 24.88 -4.89 32.69
CA SER A 13 24.88 -3.72 31.81
C SER A 13 25.09 -4.09 30.35
N VAL A 14 25.94 -5.08 30.05
CA VAL A 14 26.17 -5.59 28.69
C VAL A 14 24.95 -6.32 28.16
N VAL A 15 24.27 -7.13 28.98
CA VAL A 15 23.05 -7.84 28.58
C VAL A 15 21.89 -6.85 28.34
N ILE A 16 21.74 -5.83 29.19
CA ILE A 16 20.73 -4.78 28.98
C ILE A 16 21.03 -3.99 27.70
N LEU A 17 22.29 -3.63 27.45
CA LEU A 17 22.71 -2.96 26.23
C LEU A 17 22.44 -3.83 24.99
N TYR A 18 22.75 -5.12 25.04
CA TYR A 18 22.44 -6.07 23.95
C TYR A 18 20.94 -6.19 23.72
N CYS A 19 20.12 -6.28 24.78
CA CYS A 19 18.67 -6.32 24.68
C CYS A 19 18.08 -5.00 24.15
N LEU A 20 18.67 -3.85 24.47
CA LEU A 20 18.27 -2.55 23.94
C LEU A 20 18.65 -2.41 22.46
N ILE A 21 19.84 -2.86 22.07
CA ILE A 21 20.26 -2.91 20.66
C ILE A 21 19.36 -3.86 19.88
N PHE A 22 19.03 -5.05 20.41
CA PHE A 22 18.14 -6.00 19.74
C PHE A 22 16.70 -5.50 19.66
N LYS A 23 16.20 -4.75 20.66
CA LYS A 23 14.89 -4.08 20.60
C LYS A 23 14.88 -2.92 19.61
N MET A 24 15.98 -2.18 19.44
CA MET A 24 16.10 -1.15 18.40
C MET A 24 16.20 -1.77 16.99
N SER A 25 16.80 -2.95 16.85
CA SER A 25 16.85 -3.70 15.59
C SER A 25 15.53 -4.39 15.22
N SER A 26 14.54 -4.40 16.11
CA SER A 26 13.21 -4.99 15.88
C SER A 26 12.11 -3.94 15.64
N ALA A 27 12.47 -2.65 15.55
CA ALA A 27 11.53 -1.55 15.34
C ALA A 27 11.97 -0.68 14.16
N ARG A 28 11.93 -1.27 12.97
CA ARG A 28 11.72 -0.65 11.65
C ARG A 28 12.01 -1.75 10.64
N LEU A 29 10.97 -2.26 9.97
CA LEU A 29 11.19 -2.73 8.61
C LEU A 29 11.96 -1.60 7.93
N ASN A 30 13.16 -1.90 7.43
CA ASN A 30 13.89 -1.04 6.51
C ASN A 30 12.86 -0.41 5.57
N SER A 31 12.74 0.92 5.62
CA SER A 31 12.02 1.68 4.61
C SER A 31 12.55 1.18 3.28
N LEU A 32 11.75 0.42 2.54
CA LEU A 32 12.14 0.05 1.19
C LEU A 32 12.42 1.38 0.49
N CYS A 33 13.67 1.58 0.04
CA CYS A 33 14.06 2.75 -0.74
C CYS A 33 13.43 2.62 -2.13
N LEU A 34 12.11 2.72 -2.18
CA LEU A 34 11.34 2.59 -3.40
C LEU A 34 11.65 3.79 -4.30
N PRO A 35 11.84 3.57 -5.62
CA PRO A 35 11.96 4.67 -6.58
C PRO A 35 10.58 5.31 -6.76
N LEU A 36 10.28 6.30 -5.90
CA LEU A 36 9.00 6.99 -5.91
C LEU A 36 8.82 7.79 -7.21
N VAL A 37 7.60 7.82 -7.70
CA VAL A 37 7.22 8.64 -8.85
C VAL A 37 6.85 10.03 -8.36
N ASP A 38 7.22 11.04 -9.13
CA ASP A 38 6.75 12.43 -8.94
C ASP A 38 5.27 12.53 -9.38
N ARG A 39 4.37 12.05 -8.50
CA ARG A 39 2.93 12.02 -8.72
C ARG A 39 2.21 12.61 -7.50
N SER A 40 1.32 13.55 -7.74
CA SER A 40 0.54 14.24 -6.72
C SER A 40 -0.92 13.75 -6.68
N LEU A 41 -1.63 14.04 -5.58
CA LEU A 41 -3.09 13.81 -5.52
C LEU A 41 -3.86 14.66 -6.52
N LYS A 42 -3.31 15.79 -6.94
CA LYS A 42 -3.90 16.62 -7.99
C LYS A 42 -3.85 15.91 -9.34
N ASP A 43 -2.75 15.20 -9.64
CA ASP A 43 -2.64 14.40 -10.86
C ASP A 43 -3.65 13.23 -10.82
N ASP A 44 -3.78 12.57 -9.66
CA ASP A 44 -4.81 11.54 -9.45
C ASP A 44 -6.23 12.08 -9.68
N PHE A 45 -6.52 13.28 -9.20
CA PHE A 45 -7.80 13.95 -9.40
C PHE A 45 -8.06 14.32 -10.87
N CYS A 46 -7.05 14.84 -11.56
CA CYS A 46 -7.18 15.23 -12.97
C CYS A 46 -7.37 14.03 -13.91
N ASN A 47 -6.84 12.86 -13.52
CA ASN A 47 -6.83 11.66 -14.34
C ASN A 47 -7.83 10.57 -13.89
N GLN A 48 -8.80 10.97 -13.07
CA GLN A 48 -9.82 10.04 -12.56
C GLN A 48 -10.82 9.58 -13.64
N PRO A 49 -11.51 8.43 -13.46
CA PRO A 49 -11.33 7.47 -12.37
C PRO A 49 -10.05 6.66 -12.53
N LEU A 50 -9.41 6.35 -11.40
CA LEU A 50 -8.26 5.44 -11.38
C LEU A 50 -8.71 4.03 -11.02
N PHE A 51 -8.40 3.06 -11.87
CA PHE A 51 -8.79 1.67 -11.72
C PHE A 51 -7.70 0.84 -11.06
N VAL A 52 -8.09 0.03 -10.07
CA VAL A 52 -7.19 -0.96 -9.47
C VAL A 52 -7.13 -2.17 -10.40
N LYS A 53 -5.93 -2.53 -10.86
CA LYS A 53 -5.70 -3.62 -11.83
C LYS A 53 -5.52 -4.99 -11.21
N PHE A 54 -4.87 -5.02 -10.06
CA PHE A 54 -4.59 -6.23 -9.32
C PHE A 54 -4.32 -5.87 -7.86
N GLY A 55 -4.37 -6.87 -6.98
CA GLY A 55 -3.97 -6.72 -5.58
C GLY A 55 -3.61 -8.08 -4.96
N PRO A 56 -3.26 -8.12 -3.67
CA PRO A 56 -2.91 -9.37 -3.00
C PRO A 56 -4.05 -10.39 -3.10
N MET A 57 -3.69 -11.63 -3.43
CA MET A 57 -4.67 -12.71 -3.56
C MET A 57 -5.25 -13.06 -2.18
N THR A 58 -6.54 -12.78 -2.02
CA THR A 58 -7.34 -13.11 -0.83
C THR A 58 -8.68 -13.71 -1.25
N PRO A 59 -9.42 -14.39 -0.36
CA PRO A 59 -10.77 -14.85 -0.68
C PRO A 59 -11.72 -13.72 -1.08
N ASN A 60 -11.48 -12.50 -0.59
CA ASN A 60 -12.28 -11.33 -0.93
C ASN A 60 -11.88 -10.73 -2.29
N SER A 61 -10.59 -10.68 -2.63
CA SER A 61 -10.15 -10.16 -3.93
C SER A 61 -10.74 -10.95 -5.11
N LYS A 62 -10.89 -12.28 -4.96
CA LYS A 62 -11.47 -13.17 -5.98
C LYS A 62 -12.96 -12.95 -6.26
N LYS A 63 -13.65 -12.16 -5.42
CA LYS A 63 -15.07 -11.83 -5.59
C LYS A 63 -15.28 -10.50 -6.31
N ILE A 64 -14.21 -9.75 -6.53
CA ILE A 64 -14.24 -8.40 -7.08
C ILE A 64 -14.03 -8.49 -8.58
N ASP A 65 -14.91 -7.84 -9.34
CA ASP A 65 -14.78 -7.66 -10.78
C ASP A 65 -13.94 -6.42 -11.11
N ASN A 66 -14.28 -5.28 -10.52
CA ASN A 66 -13.55 -4.02 -10.71
C ASN A 66 -13.55 -3.15 -9.45
N ILE A 67 -12.52 -2.32 -9.33
CA ILE A 67 -12.38 -1.29 -8.29
C ILE A 67 -11.95 0.00 -8.97
N CYS A 68 -12.54 1.12 -8.57
CA CYS A 68 -12.05 2.43 -8.94
C CYS A 68 -11.98 3.40 -7.77
N HIS A 69 -11.05 4.33 -7.89
CA HIS A 69 -10.80 5.44 -6.98
C HIS A 69 -11.24 6.73 -7.65
N THR A 70 -12.05 7.52 -6.96
CA THR A 70 -12.40 8.88 -7.36
C THR A 70 -12.13 9.86 -6.24
N TYR A 71 -11.58 11.01 -6.59
CA TYR A 71 -11.00 11.96 -5.65
C TYR A 71 -11.77 13.27 -5.72
N PHE A 72 -11.96 13.91 -4.58
CA PHE A 72 -12.63 15.21 -4.49
C PHE A 72 -11.84 16.10 -3.53
N PRO A 73 -11.28 17.24 -4.00
CA PRO A 73 -10.48 18.11 -3.15
C PRO A 73 -11.32 18.68 -2.00
N LEU A 74 -10.75 18.77 -0.80
CA LEU A 74 -11.37 19.51 0.29
C LEU A 74 -11.23 21.02 0.05
N PRO A 75 -12.25 21.81 0.40
CA PRO A 75 -12.24 23.26 0.15
C PRO A 75 -11.24 24.03 1.02
N ASP A 76 -10.88 23.47 2.17
CA ASP A 76 -10.07 24.07 3.23
C ASP A 76 -8.60 23.64 3.22
N ASP A 77 -8.27 22.50 2.59
CA ASP A 77 -6.90 22.00 2.48
C ASP A 77 -6.60 21.51 1.04
N PRO A 78 -5.71 22.20 0.30
CA PRO A 78 -5.39 21.85 -1.08
C PRO A 78 -4.64 20.51 -1.23
N ASN A 79 -4.11 19.94 -0.14
CA ASN A 79 -3.39 18.68 -0.14
C ASN A 79 -4.24 17.51 0.35
N THR A 80 -5.48 17.74 0.75
CA THR A 80 -6.37 16.70 1.27
C THR A 80 -7.59 16.53 0.36
N PHE A 81 -7.92 15.28 0.08
CA PHE A 81 -9.03 14.89 -0.78
C PHE A 81 -9.92 13.89 -0.03
N GLN A 82 -11.21 13.97 -0.31
CA GLN A 82 -12.13 12.87 -0.08
C GLN A 82 -11.95 11.84 -1.20
N LEU A 83 -11.57 10.62 -0.84
CA LEU A 83 -11.46 9.48 -1.74
C LEU A 83 -12.69 8.59 -1.59
N TYR A 84 -13.30 8.21 -2.71
CA TYR A 84 -14.28 7.13 -2.79
C TYR A 84 -13.67 5.93 -3.50
N VAL A 85 -13.69 4.78 -2.82
CA VAL A 85 -13.28 3.49 -3.36
C VAL A 85 -14.54 2.71 -3.68
N SER A 86 -14.92 2.68 -4.96
CA SER A 86 -16.04 1.88 -5.46
C SER A 86 -15.56 0.49 -5.83
N ARG A 87 -16.28 -0.56 -5.38
CA ARG A 87 -16.01 -1.95 -5.76
C ARG A 87 -17.26 -2.56 -6.37
N VAL A 88 -17.09 -3.22 -7.51
CA VAL A 88 -18.12 -4.05 -8.14
C VAL A 88 -17.72 -5.50 -7.96
N PHE A 89 -18.65 -6.32 -7.50
CA PHE A 89 -18.45 -7.74 -7.28
C PHE A 89 -18.94 -8.56 -8.47
N CYS A 90 -18.43 -9.79 -8.63
CA CYS A 90 -18.77 -10.66 -9.74
C CYS A 90 -20.27 -11.06 -9.78
N ASP A 91 -21.00 -10.88 -8.68
CA ASP A 91 -22.46 -11.07 -8.62
C ASP A 91 -23.27 -9.83 -9.06
N GLY A 92 -22.58 -8.76 -9.47
CA GLY A 92 -23.17 -7.48 -9.88
C GLY A 92 -23.56 -6.56 -8.71
N SER A 93 -23.36 -6.98 -7.47
CA SER A 93 -23.46 -6.09 -6.32
C SER A 93 -22.30 -5.08 -6.31
N HIS A 94 -22.47 -3.99 -5.56
CA HIS A 94 -21.43 -2.97 -5.45
C HIS A 94 -21.46 -2.32 -4.07
N ASP A 95 -20.30 -1.83 -3.64
CA ASP A 95 -20.16 -0.99 -2.46
C ASP A 95 -19.25 0.20 -2.73
N VAL A 96 -19.34 1.18 -1.83
CA VAL A 96 -18.52 2.39 -1.87
C VAL A 96 -18.00 2.66 -0.47
N MET A 97 -16.68 2.84 -0.34
CA MET A 97 -16.03 3.23 0.90
C MET A 97 -15.42 4.62 0.77
N SER A 98 -15.71 5.49 1.74
CA SER A 98 -15.11 6.82 1.85
C SER A 98 -13.85 6.81 2.70
N GLN A 99 -12.80 7.48 2.25
CA GLN A 99 -11.55 7.69 2.99
C GLN A 99 -11.09 9.15 2.85
N LEU A 100 -10.40 9.67 3.85
CA LEU A 100 -9.62 10.90 3.69
C LEU A 100 -8.23 10.52 3.20
N VAL A 101 -7.73 11.24 2.21
CA VAL A 101 -6.38 11.08 1.69
C VAL A 101 -5.65 12.42 1.71
N THR A 102 -4.48 12.45 2.31
CA THR A 102 -3.63 13.65 2.39
C THR A 102 -2.31 13.37 1.70
N GLN A 103 -1.87 14.29 0.84
CA GLN A 103 -0.56 14.23 0.23
C GLN A 103 0.49 14.62 1.27
N MET A 104 1.40 13.69 1.57
CA MET A 104 2.50 13.92 2.49
C MET A 104 3.68 14.51 1.71
N GLU A 105 4.04 13.85 0.62
CA GLU A 105 5.11 14.19 -0.31
C GLU A 105 4.72 13.71 -1.72
N LEU A 106 5.47 14.07 -2.75
CA LEU A 106 5.24 13.53 -4.09
C LEU A 106 5.51 12.03 -4.07
N GLY A 107 4.54 11.25 -4.59
CA GLY A 107 4.57 9.79 -4.52
C GLY A 107 4.27 9.20 -3.14
N ILE A 108 4.00 10.00 -2.10
CA ILE A 108 3.63 9.51 -0.76
C ILE A 108 2.32 10.14 -0.30
N THR A 109 1.32 9.30 -0.06
CA THR A 109 0.02 9.74 0.48
C THR A 109 -0.31 9.01 1.76
N ARG A 110 -1.12 9.63 2.61
CA ARG A 110 -1.68 9.01 3.81
C ARG A 110 -3.18 8.87 3.63
N LYS A 111 -3.69 7.65 3.77
CA LYS A 111 -5.12 7.35 3.70
C LYS A 111 -5.64 6.93 5.06
N ALA A 112 -6.81 7.45 5.44
CA ALA A 112 -7.46 7.13 6.69
C ALA A 112 -8.97 6.93 6.49
N ASN A 113 -9.52 5.94 7.20
CA ASN A 113 -10.95 5.80 7.41
C ASN A 113 -11.23 5.64 8.91
N ALA A 114 -12.50 5.39 9.27
CA ALA A 114 -12.90 5.25 10.67
C ALA A 114 -12.21 4.08 11.41
N TYR A 115 -11.62 3.12 10.69
CA TYR A 115 -11.07 1.89 11.27
C TYR A 115 -9.56 1.88 11.31
N CYS A 116 -8.89 2.53 10.36
CA CYS A 116 -7.46 2.35 10.17
C CYS A 116 -6.81 3.46 9.30
N THR A 117 -5.48 3.53 9.36
CA THR A 117 -4.64 4.49 8.63
C THR A 117 -3.49 3.77 7.94
N VAL A 118 -3.23 4.10 6.68
CA VAL A 118 -2.09 3.61 5.88
C VAL A 118 -1.30 4.74 5.27
N ASN A 119 0.00 4.51 5.06
CA ASN A 119 0.79 5.26 4.10
C ASN A 119 0.80 4.49 2.77
N GLU A 120 0.66 5.20 1.67
CA GLU A 120 0.82 4.68 0.32
C GLU A 120 2.03 5.30 -0.34
N PHE A 121 2.87 4.44 -0.89
CA PHE A 121 4.06 4.79 -1.65
C PHE A 121 3.81 4.40 -3.10
N ILE A 122 3.77 5.39 -3.99
CA ILE A 122 3.56 5.21 -5.41
C ILE A 122 4.93 5.12 -6.07
N PHE A 123 5.23 3.95 -6.62
CA PHE A 123 6.46 3.65 -7.34
C PHE A 123 6.09 2.98 -8.66
N GLY A 124 6.91 3.14 -9.67
CA GLY A 124 6.53 2.68 -10.99
C GLY A 124 7.71 2.54 -11.91
N TYR A 125 7.57 1.63 -12.87
CA TYR A 125 8.47 1.49 -14.00
C TYR A 125 7.72 1.93 -15.25
N ALA A 126 8.40 2.60 -16.18
CA ALA A 126 7.82 3.22 -17.38
C ALA A 126 7.24 2.25 -18.42
N VAL A 127 6.95 1.01 -18.04
CA VAL A 127 6.42 -0.04 -18.90
C VAL A 127 5.12 -0.50 -18.25
N CYS A 128 3.99 -0.37 -18.95
CA CYS A 128 2.65 -0.91 -18.64
C CYS A 128 1.55 0.01 -18.07
N ASP A 129 1.68 1.34 -18.18
CA ASP A 129 0.62 2.31 -17.88
C ASP A 129 -0.09 2.09 -16.52
N THR A 130 0.60 1.43 -15.59
CA THR A 130 0.09 0.99 -14.29
C THR A 130 1.12 1.36 -13.24
N TYR A 131 0.74 2.25 -12.34
CA TYR A 131 1.53 2.59 -11.17
C TYR A 131 1.41 1.49 -10.12
N LEU A 132 2.51 1.20 -9.44
CA LEU A 132 2.52 0.29 -8.30
C LEU A 132 2.36 1.11 -7.03
N VAL A 133 1.51 0.62 -6.13
CA VAL A 133 1.25 1.28 -4.86
C VAL A 133 1.52 0.29 -3.75
N TYR A 134 2.50 0.60 -2.90
CA TYR A 134 2.78 -0.14 -1.68
C TYR A 134 2.06 0.52 -0.51
N ARG A 135 1.31 -0.28 0.26
CA ARG A 135 0.60 0.14 1.46
C ARG A 135 1.31 -0.33 2.72
N GLU A 136 1.68 0.62 3.56
CA GLU A 136 2.19 0.37 4.90
C GLU A 136 1.13 0.74 5.95
N GLY A 137 0.81 -0.18 6.85
CA GLY A 137 -0.11 0.08 7.95
C GLY A 137 0.51 0.98 9.01
N VAL A 138 -0.17 2.09 9.33
CA VAL A 138 0.24 3.03 10.39
C VAL A 138 -0.54 2.80 11.67
N PHE A 139 -1.87 2.60 11.54
CA PHE A 139 -2.76 2.39 12.66
C PHE A 139 -3.93 1.50 12.27
N GLY A 140 -4.42 0.68 13.21
CA GLY A 140 -5.53 -0.25 12.97
C GLY A 140 -5.14 -1.45 12.11
N SER A 141 -6.09 -2.34 11.87
CA SER A 141 -5.91 -3.52 11.01
C SER A 141 -6.45 -3.23 9.61
N CYS A 142 -5.64 -2.55 8.78
CA CYS A 142 -5.99 -2.23 7.38
C CYS A 142 -5.78 -3.40 6.42
N THR A 143 -5.08 -4.44 6.86
CA THR A 143 -4.67 -5.57 6.04
C THR A 143 -5.03 -6.87 6.74
N ASP A 144 -5.44 -7.84 5.94
CA ASP A 144 -5.53 -9.22 6.41
C ASP A 144 -4.13 -9.67 6.82
N GLY A 145 -3.99 -10.27 8.00
CA GLY A 145 -2.70 -10.74 8.52
C GLY A 145 -2.01 -11.80 7.65
N SER A 146 -2.72 -12.36 6.66
CA SER A 146 -2.16 -13.23 5.63
C SER A 146 -1.39 -12.50 4.51
N ILE A 147 -1.55 -11.18 4.39
CA ILE A 147 -0.89 -10.37 3.35
C ILE A 147 0.55 -10.10 3.75
N LYS A 148 1.50 -10.68 3.00
CA LYS A 148 2.94 -10.49 3.24
C LYS A 148 3.50 -9.24 2.57
N THR A 149 2.89 -8.84 1.45
CA THR A 149 3.27 -7.65 0.67
C THR A 149 2.00 -7.01 0.15
N ASN A 150 1.67 -5.84 0.69
CA ASN A 150 0.44 -5.12 0.32
C ASN A 150 0.73 -4.17 -0.84
N VAL A 151 0.94 -4.73 -2.03
CA VAL A 151 1.15 -3.99 -3.27
C VAL A 151 -0.05 -4.21 -4.20
N TYR A 152 -0.47 -3.14 -4.87
CA TYR A 152 -1.52 -3.17 -5.86
C TYR A 152 -1.20 -2.24 -7.03
N GLY A 153 -1.83 -2.47 -8.18
CA GLY A 153 -1.63 -1.67 -9.40
C GLY A 153 -2.78 -0.69 -9.64
N VAL A 154 -2.47 0.52 -10.10
CA VAL A 154 -3.45 1.58 -10.41
C VAL A 154 -3.19 2.17 -11.78
N SER A 155 -4.24 2.43 -12.57
CA SER A 155 -4.12 2.98 -13.93
C SER A 155 -5.42 3.67 -14.34
N GLU A 156 -5.35 4.55 -15.33
CA GLU A 156 -6.47 5.34 -15.85
C GLU A 156 -7.40 4.51 -16.76
N ASP A 157 -6.92 3.37 -17.26
CA ASP A 157 -7.70 2.49 -18.12
C ASP A 157 -8.55 1.51 -17.32
N CYS A 158 -9.73 1.15 -17.83
CA CYS A 158 -10.55 0.06 -17.28
C CYS A 158 -10.36 -1.23 -18.09
N ARG A 159 -9.18 -1.85 -17.98
CA ARG A 159 -8.80 -3.09 -18.66
C ARG A 159 -7.90 -3.97 -17.78
N PRO A 160 -7.94 -5.30 -17.87
CA PRO A 160 -6.97 -6.15 -17.18
C PRO A 160 -5.52 -5.79 -17.51
N ILE A 161 -4.63 -5.96 -16.54
CA ILE A 161 -3.18 -5.81 -16.77
C ILE A 161 -2.68 -6.95 -17.68
N GLY A 162 -1.80 -6.61 -18.62
CA GLY A 162 -1.20 -7.58 -19.53
C GLY A 162 -0.23 -8.54 -18.85
N LEU A 163 -0.12 -9.77 -19.36
CA LEU A 163 0.77 -10.82 -18.81
C LEU A 163 2.24 -10.39 -18.75
N SER A 164 2.74 -9.68 -19.77
CA SER A 164 4.12 -9.19 -19.80
C SER A 164 4.44 -8.25 -18.63
N CYS A 165 3.44 -7.53 -18.13
CA CYS A 165 3.57 -6.57 -17.03
C CYS A 165 3.61 -7.27 -15.68
N LEU A 166 2.90 -8.39 -15.55
CA LEU A 166 2.92 -9.22 -14.34
C LEU A 166 4.27 -9.87 -14.11
N THR A 167 4.94 -10.35 -15.16
CA THR A 167 6.30 -10.90 -15.02
C THR A 167 7.28 -9.83 -14.54
N LYS A 168 7.16 -8.59 -15.04
CA LYS A 168 8.01 -7.48 -14.61
C LYS A 168 7.70 -7.04 -13.17
N LEU A 169 6.45 -7.15 -12.74
CA LEU A 169 6.05 -6.88 -11.36
C LEU A 169 6.84 -7.76 -10.37
N ASP A 170 6.89 -9.07 -10.61
CA ASP A 170 7.58 -10.01 -9.71
C ASP A 170 9.08 -9.68 -9.60
N GLU A 171 9.72 -9.31 -10.71
CA GLU A 171 11.11 -8.85 -10.72
C GLU A 171 11.29 -7.57 -9.89
N ILE A 172 10.46 -6.55 -10.11
CA ILE A 172 10.52 -5.28 -9.38
C ILE A 172 10.33 -5.52 -7.88
N LEU A 173 9.37 -6.36 -7.50
CA LEU A 173 9.10 -6.64 -6.09
C LEU A 173 10.28 -7.36 -5.44
N ALA A 174 10.87 -8.36 -6.12
CA ALA A 174 12.03 -9.07 -5.63
C ALA A 174 13.26 -8.16 -5.50
N GLU A 175 13.54 -7.31 -6.50
CA GLU A 175 14.65 -6.35 -6.49
C GLU A 175 14.54 -5.33 -5.33
N ASN A 176 13.31 -4.95 -4.98
CA ASN A 176 13.06 -4.03 -3.87
C ASN A 176 12.98 -4.75 -2.50
N GLY A 177 13.19 -6.07 -2.45
CA GLY A 177 13.24 -6.85 -1.20
C GLY A 177 11.87 -7.19 -0.61
N PHE A 178 10.80 -7.11 -1.40
CA PHE A 178 9.49 -7.59 -0.99
C PHE A 178 9.45 -9.12 -0.90
N LEU A 179 8.62 -9.64 -0.01
CA LEU A 179 8.39 -11.08 0.09
C LEU A 179 7.51 -11.56 -1.06
N PRO A 180 7.76 -12.76 -1.62
CA PRO A 180 6.89 -13.33 -2.64
C PRO A 180 5.44 -13.41 -2.16
N GLN A 181 4.52 -12.93 -3.00
CA GLN A 181 3.10 -12.82 -2.73
C GLN A 181 2.33 -13.12 -4.02
N GLU A 182 1.28 -13.93 -3.94
CA GLU A 182 0.38 -14.13 -5.07
C GLU A 182 -0.53 -12.92 -5.25
N PHE A 183 -0.76 -12.52 -6.50
CA PHE A 183 -1.65 -11.44 -6.89
C PHE A 183 -2.86 -11.96 -7.65
N TYR A 184 -3.99 -11.27 -7.48
CA TYR A 184 -5.20 -11.50 -8.27
C TYR A 184 -5.41 -10.32 -9.21
N VAL A 185 -5.52 -10.61 -10.50
CA VAL A 185 -5.85 -9.62 -11.55
C VAL A 185 -7.36 -9.48 -11.63
N TYR A 186 -7.84 -8.24 -11.55
CA TYR A 186 -9.27 -7.96 -11.62
C TYR A 186 -9.77 -8.06 -13.07
N PRO A 187 -10.88 -8.79 -13.33
CA PRO A 187 -11.39 -9.03 -14.68
C PRO A 187 -11.86 -7.78 -15.42
N MET A 188 -12.49 -6.83 -14.72
CA MET A 188 -13.09 -5.64 -15.33
C MET A 188 -14.13 -5.96 -16.43
N ASP A 189 -14.91 -7.03 -16.23
CA ASP A 189 -15.89 -7.49 -17.21
C ASP A 189 -17.26 -6.79 -17.04
N LEU A 190 -17.57 -6.33 -15.82
CA LEU A 190 -18.83 -5.65 -15.52
C LEU A 190 -18.71 -4.13 -15.70
N PRO A 191 -19.81 -3.42 -15.98
CA PRO A 191 -19.82 -1.96 -16.00
C PRO A 191 -19.27 -1.39 -14.70
N ASN A 192 -18.28 -0.50 -14.81
CA ASN A 192 -17.76 0.20 -13.65
C ASN A 192 -18.85 1.08 -13.02
N ARG A 193 -18.74 1.27 -11.69
CA ARG A 193 -19.67 2.08 -10.89
C ARG A 193 -18.91 3.06 -10.01
N CYS A 194 -18.07 3.87 -10.66
CA CYS A 194 -17.27 4.90 -10.00
C CYS A 194 -18.16 6.07 -9.56
N VAL A 195 -17.81 6.72 -8.45
CA VAL A 195 -18.49 7.91 -7.92
C VAL A 195 -18.04 9.17 -8.64
#